data_AF-A0A7Y2KYP3-F1
#
_entry.id   AF-A0A7Y2KYP3-F1
#
_cell.length_a   1.000
_cell.length_b   1.000
_cell.length_c   1.000
_cell.angle_alpha   90.00
_cell.angle_beta   90.00
_cell.angle_gamma   90.00
#
_symmetry.space_group_name_H-M   'P 1'
#
loop_
_entity.id
_entity.type
_entity.pdbx_description
1 polymer ?
#
loop_
_entity_poly.entity_id
_entity_poly.type
_entity_poly.pdbx_seq_one_letter_code
_entity_poly.pdbx_strand_id
1 'polypeptide(L)' 'MTIELITFDLDDTLWDTAPVIVSAETRLREWLVANAPKVGALDVAAFQALRQQVLSDEPQLRHRIS' A
#
# COMPACT_ATOMS: atom_id res chain seq x y z
N MET A 1 36.99 1.50 23.13
CA MET A 1 36.24 1.43 21.86
C MET A 1 35.37 2.67 21.78
N THR A 2 35.55 3.47 20.73
CA THR A 2 34.73 4.66 20.45
C THR A 2 33.79 4.32 19.29
N ILE A 3 32.49 4.56 19.47
CA ILE A 3 31.50 4.45 18.39
C ILE A 3 31.59 5.73 17.55
N GLU A 4 31.69 5.57 16.23
CA GLU A 4 31.90 6.70 15.30
C GLU A 4 30.63 7.11 14.56
N LEU A 5 29.65 6.19 14.41
CA LEU A 5 28.39 6.44 13.71
C LEU A 5 27.29 5.51 14.21
N ILE A 6 26.08 6.05 14.35
CA ILE A 6 24.84 5.29 14.52
C ILE A 6 23.84 5.85 13.51
N THR A 7 23.23 4.96 12.71
CA THR A 7 22.14 5.29 11.80
C THR A 7 20.88 4.56 12.25
N PHE A 8 19.75 5.24 12.17
CA PHE A 8 18.44 4.66 12.43
C PHE A 8 17.68 4.55 11.12
N ASP A 9 17.02 3.42 10.96
CA ASP A 9 15.94 3.32 9.98
C ASP A 9 14.76 4.19 10.43
N LEU A 10 13.88 4.55 9.50
CA LEU A 10 12.70 5.35 9.80
C LEU A 10 11.51 4.43 10.09
N ASP A 11 11.14 3.63 9.10
CA ASP A 11 9.91 2.82 9.13
C ASP A 11 10.01 1.76 10.22
N ASP A 12 8.99 1.73 11.08
CA ASP A 12 8.85 0.82 12.22
C ASP A 12 10.02 0.86 13.23
N THR A 13 10.91 1.85 13.10
CA THR A 13 12.01 2.14 14.04
C THR A 13 11.77 3.47 14.76
N LEU A 14 11.65 4.56 14.00
CA LEU A 14 11.35 5.90 14.53
C LEU A 14 9.91 6.33 14.22
N TRP A 15 9.27 5.72 13.22
CA TRP A 15 7.89 5.99 12.83
C TRP A 15 7.03 4.72 12.87
N ASP A 16 5.89 4.79 13.56
CA ASP A 16 4.87 3.74 13.54
C ASP A 16 4.05 3.84 12.24
N THR A 17 4.41 3.04 11.24
CA THR A 17 3.84 3.15 9.89
C THR A 17 2.48 2.46 9.75
N ALA A 18 2.25 1.41 10.55
CA ALA A 18 1.03 0.60 10.52
C ALA A 18 -0.28 1.42 10.55
N PRO A 19 -0.48 2.36 11.50
CA PRO A 19 -1.73 3.14 11.54
C PRO A 19 -1.92 4.03 10.31
N VAL A 20 -0.83 4.56 9.73
CA VAL A 20 -0.88 5.38 8.53
C VAL A 20 -1.27 4.55 7.32
N ILE A 21 -0.69 3.35 7.17
CA ILE A 21 -1.01 2.41 6.09
C ILE A 21 -2.49 2.00 6.17
N VAL A 22 -2.98 1.61 7.35
CA VAL A 22 -4.39 1.23 7.54
C VAL A 22 -5.35 2.38 7.18
N SER A 23 -5.00 3.61 7.58
CA SER A 23 -5.81 4.79 7.23
C SER A 23 -5.85 5.03 5.72
N ALA A 24 -4.71 4.90 5.04
CA ALA A 24 -4.61 5.05 3.60
C ALA A 24 -5.42 3.98 2.86
N GLU A 25 -5.32 2.71 3.26
CA GLU A 25 -6.10 1.61 2.69
C GLU A 25 -7.60 1.82 2.87
N THR A 26 -8.03 2.25 4.06
CA THR A 26 -9.43 2.57 4.34
C THR A 26 -9.95 3.65 3.40
N ARG A 27 -9.18 4.74 3.25
CA ARG A 27 -9.58 5.86 2.39
C ARG A 27 -9.61 5.51 0.91
N LEU A 28 -8.67 4.68 0.45
CA LEU A 28 -8.70 4.10 -0.89
C LEU A 28 -9.96 3.24 -1.09
N ARG A 29 -10.30 2.41 -0.11
CA ARG A 29 -11.48 1.54 -0.19
C ARG A 29 -12.77 2.34 -0.28
N GLU A 30 -12.93 3.37 0.54
CA GLU A 30 -14.06 4.30 0.48
C GLU A 30 -14.18 4.95 -0.90
N TRP A 31 -13.06 5.44 -1.44
CA TRP A 31 -13.03 6.06 -2.76
C TRP A 31 -13.44 5.08 -3.86
N LEU A 32 -12.97 3.83 -3.81
CA LEU A 32 -13.33 2.79 -4.79
C LEU A 32 -14.81 2.43 -4.73
N VAL A 33 -15.40 2.35 -3.54
CA VAL A 33 -16.84 2.10 -3.40
C VAL A 33 -17.66 3.22 -4.06
N ALA A 34 -17.25 4.47 -3.89
CA ALA A 34 -17.96 5.62 -4.45
C ALA A 34 -17.75 5.80 -5.97
N ASN A 35 -16.52 5.56 -6.47
CA ASN A 35 -16.13 5.95 -7.83
C ASN A 35 -15.94 4.78 -8.79
N ALA A 36 -15.73 3.56 -8.28
CA ALA A 36 -15.55 2.35 -9.06
C ALA A 36 -16.34 1.17 -8.45
N PRO A 37 -17.69 1.21 -8.44
CA PRO A 37 -18.52 0.30 -7.64
C PRO A 37 -18.26 -1.20 -7.93
N LYS A 38 -17.92 -1.56 -9.17
CA LYS A 38 -17.57 -2.94 -9.54
C LYS A 38 -16.31 -3.44 -8.82
N VAL A 39 -15.32 -2.57 -8.64
CA VAL A 39 -14.08 -2.85 -7.92
C VAL A 39 -14.28 -2.73 -6.41
N GLY A 40 -15.01 -1.70 -5.97
CA GLY A 40 -15.33 -1.47 -4.55
C GLY A 40 -16.17 -2.59 -3.91
N ALA A 41 -16.89 -3.38 -4.71
CA ALA A 41 -17.64 -4.55 -4.24
C ALA A 41 -16.79 -5.82 -4.07
N LEU A 42 -15.54 -5.85 -4.58
CA LEU A 42 -14.67 -7.03 -4.46
C LEU A 42 -14.22 -7.24 -3.02
N ASP A 43 -14.21 -8.48 -2.54
CA ASP A 43 -13.54 -8.76 -1.28
C ASP A 43 -12.01 -8.57 -1.39
N VAL A 44 -11.31 -8.70 -0.26
CA VAL A 44 -9.86 -8.48 -0.21
C VAL A 44 -9.11 -9.43 -1.14
N ALA A 45 -9.51 -10.70 -1.21
CA ALA A 45 -8.84 -11.70 -2.04
C ALA A 45 -9.02 -11.42 -3.54
N ALA A 46 -10.24 -11.10 -3.96
CA ALA A 46 -10.56 -10.74 -5.33
C ALA A 46 -9.90 -9.42 -5.75
N PHE A 47 -9.83 -8.43 -4.86
CA PHE A 47 -9.11 -7.18 -5.11
C PHE A 47 -7.61 -7.42 -5.31
N GLN A 48 -6.99 -8.25 -4.45
CA GLN A 48 -5.57 -8.60 -4.59
C GLN A 48 -5.30 -9.36 -5.89
N ALA A 49 -6.15 -10.32 -6.26
CA ALA A 49 -6.04 -11.03 -7.52
C ALA A 49 -6.12 -10.08 -8.74
N LEU A 50 -7.08 -9.15 -8.73
CA LEU A 50 -7.20 -8.12 -9.77
C LEU A 50 -5.96 -7.23 -9.83
N ARG A 51 -5.42 -6.81 -8.67
CA ARG A 51 -4.18 -6.02 -8.60
C ARG A 51 -3.02 -6.78 -9.23
N GLN A 52 -2.86 -8.06 -8.93
CA GLN A 52 -1.80 -8.87 -9.53
C GLN A 52 -1.97 -9.02 -11.04
N GLN A 53 -3.21 -9.20 -11.51
CA GLN A 53 -3.49 -9.24 -12.94
C GLN A 53 -3.07 -7.93 -13.62
N VAL A 54 -3.46 -6.78 -13.07
CA VAL A 54 -3.06 -5.45 -13.61
C VAL A 54 -1.54 -5.28 -13.63
N LEU A 55 -0.84 -5.71 -12.59
CA LEU A 55 0.63 -5.63 -12.55
C LEU A 55 1.32 -6.60 -13.52
N SER A 56 0.67 -7.72 -13.85
CA SER A 56 1.14 -8.64 -14.88
C SER A 56 0.93 -8.06 -16.27
N ASP A 57 -0.24 -7.45 -16.51
CA ASP A 57 -0.63 -6.88 -17.79
C ASP A 57 0.11 -5.57 -18.08
N GLU A 58 0.43 -4.79 -17.05
CA GLU A 58 1.10 -3.48 -17.14
C GLU A 58 2.33 -3.41 -16.18
N PRO A 59 3.42 -4.15 -16.44
CA PRO A 59 4.56 -4.29 -15.51
C PRO A 59 5.22 -2.97 -15.11
N GLN A 60 5.15 -1.94 -15.95
CA GLN A 60 5.66 -0.59 -15.66
C GLN A 60 4.95 0.08 -14.48
N LEU A 61 3.73 -0.37 -14.13
CA LEU A 61 3.00 0.12 -12.95
C LEU A 61 3.58 -0.39 -11.64
N ARG A 62 4.45 -1.40 -11.64
CA ARG A 62 5.03 -2.00 -10.41
C ARG A 62 5.73 -0.99 -9.51
N HIS A 63 6.33 0.04 -10.09
CA HIS A 63 7.06 1.09 -9.35
C HIS A 63 6.24 2.38 -9.18
N ARG A 64 4.98 2.37 -9.61
CA ARG A 64 4.07 3.50 -9.46
C ARG A 64 3.34 3.36 -8.13
N ILE A 65 4.03 3.78 -7.07
CA ILE A 65 3.40 3.99 -5.77
C ILE A 65 2.46 5.18 -5.94
N SER A 66 1.18 4.97 -5.62
CA SER A 66 0.11 5.97 -5.62
C SER A 66 -0.04 6.51 -4.21
#